data_AF-A0A495L184-F1
#
_entry.id   AF-A0A495L184-F1
#
_cell.length_a   1.000
_cell.length_b   1.000
_cell.length_c   1.000
_cell.angle_alpha   90.00
_cell.angle_beta   90.00
_cell.angle_gamma   90.00
#
_symmetry.space_group_name_H-M   'P 1'
#
loop_
_entity.id
_entity.type
_entity.pdbx_description
1 polymer ?
#
loop_
_entity_poly.entity_id
_entity_poly.type
_entity_poly.pdbx_seq_one_letter_code
_entity_poly.pdbx_strand_id
1 'polypeptide(L)'
;MSDHPRLVHLITAGLSLLDKTHGPDSGLEKLKLDEGMIEALRENRTVLYDEEDDNNTRAADYTKRSWEEINALLGAPHGGTNPDHELSAALQELSLRDWPHTMSAELNSLAAYYRSTSPRLRKEDTAVLITSDTAAGLRASLLNALVMTGGDTERVRYLSDTSLDVDQARGMVVVLRLTGLATPSGPDEAAPLFHNAMRTLGALGRNLYQTAKAEPTRFRFHLSGGFKAALPYLLNLAEAMRTVCGRKVVSAHSLHESAFDQQSLPIPLRSLDLDLRRLREDLVGADGTLPAIPGGDPTLNGFLYEETPQGKVALTPFGTALRELVREIPEPEA
;
A
#
# COMPACT_ATOMS: atom_id res chain seq x y z
N MET A 1 9.89 -27.50 4.32
CA MET A 1 9.74 -26.19 3.66
C MET A 1 8.84 -26.41 2.46
N SER A 2 7.78 -25.63 2.26
CA SER A 2 6.89 -25.81 1.11
C SER A 2 7.61 -25.45 -0.19
N ASP A 3 7.42 -26.24 -1.25
CA ASP A 3 7.97 -26.00 -2.59
C ASP A 3 7.33 -24.80 -3.32
N HIS A 4 6.49 -24.02 -2.61
CA HIS A 4 5.78 -22.90 -3.20
C HIS A 4 6.47 -21.58 -2.86
N PRO A 5 6.79 -20.74 -3.87
CA PRO A 5 7.39 -19.45 -3.62
C PRO A 5 6.42 -18.62 -2.77
N ARG A 6 6.99 -17.91 -1.79
CA ARG A 6 6.26 -16.99 -0.94
C ARG A 6 5.55 -15.95 -1.80
N LEU A 7 4.34 -15.53 -1.42
CA LEU A 7 3.67 -14.42 -2.05
C LEU A 7 3.62 -13.19 -1.15
N VAL A 8 3.95 -12.04 -1.73
CA VAL A 8 3.78 -10.74 -1.10
C VAL A 8 2.73 -9.95 -1.89
N HIS A 9 1.64 -9.62 -1.22
CA HIS A 9 0.53 -8.83 -1.76
C HIS A 9 0.77 -7.36 -1.48
N LEU A 10 0.81 -6.54 -2.53
CA LEU A 10 0.92 -5.09 -2.45
C LEU A 10 -0.47 -4.54 -2.71
N ILE A 11 -1.13 -4.02 -1.68
CA ILE A 11 -2.53 -3.62 -1.71
C ILE A 11 -2.61 -2.16 -1.31
N THR A 12 -3.21 -1.30 -2.13
CA THR A 12 -3.54 0.05 -1.69
C THR A 12 -4.81 0.06 -0.88
N ALA A 13 -4.73 0.58 0.33
CA ALA A 13 -5.89 0.74 1.19
C ALA A 13 -6.61 2.05 0.86
N GLY A 14 -7.89 1.94 0.51
CA GLY A 14 -8.78 3.07 0.32
C GLY A 14 -9.76 3.19 1.48
N LEU A 15 -10.67 4.16 1.34
CA LEU A 15 -11.72 4.40 2.32
C LEU A 15 -12.97 3.53 2.07
N SER A 16 -12.95 2.63 1.08
CA SER A 16 -14.16 1.89 0.67
C SER A 16 -14.81 1.05 1.77
N LEU A 17 -14.02 0.62 2.77
CA LEU A 17 -14.53 -0.04 3.97
C LEU A 17 -15.32 0.94 4.82
N LEU A 18 -14.74 2.12 5.06
CA LEU A 18 -15.36 3.21 5.82
C LEU A 18 -16.60 3.75 5.08
N ASP A 19 -16.51 4.00 3.78
CA ASP A 19 -17.64 4.49 2.97
C ASP A 19 -18.89 3.59 3.07
N LYS A 20 -18.69 2.28 3.29
CA LYS A 20 -19.77 1.31 3.49
C LYS A 20 -20.25 1.17 4.92
N THR A 21 -19.46 1.62 5.89
CA THR A 21 -19.84 1.64 7.31
C THR A 21 -20.36 3.01 7.75
N HIS A 22 -20.23 4.04 6.90
CA HIS A 22 -20.65 5.41 7.20
C HIS A 22 -21.75 5.92 6.26
N GLY A 23 -22.70 6.64 6.84
CA GLY A 23 -23.80 7.31 6.12
C GLY A 23 -25.20 6.67 6.33
N PRO A 24 -26.28 7.47 6.23
CA PRO A 24 -27.66 6.98 6.32
C PRO A 24 -28.03 5.99 5.19
N ASP A 25 -27.29 6.03 4.08
CA ASP A 25 -27.42 5.13 2.93
C ASP A 25 -26.26 4.12 2.83
N SER A 26 -25.54 3.85 3.93
CA SER A 26 -24.34 3.00 4.00
C SER A 26 -24.51 1.60 3.39
N GLY A 27 -25.75 1.16 3.17
CA GLY A 27 -26.04 -0.09 2.48
C GLY A 27 -25.52 -1.30 3.23
N LEU A 28 -25.27 -1.15 4.54
CA LEU A 28 -24.88 -2.21 5.47
C LEU A 28 -25.87 -3.38 5.38
N GLU A 29 -27.15 -3.09 5.18
CA GLU A 29 -28.22 -4.08 4.99
C GLU A 29 -28.00 -4.95 3.73
N LYS A 30 -27.24 -4.45 2.74
CA LYS A 30 -26.88 -5.19 1.53
C LYS A 30 -25.66 -6.10 1.75
N LEU A 31 -24.91 -5.93 2.85
CA LEU A 31 -23.62 -6.60 3.07
C LEU A 31 -23.72 -8.01 3.66
N LYS A 32 -24.92 -8.60 3.79
CA LYS A 32 -25.14 -9.94 4.36
C LYS A 32 -24.48 -10.13 5.74
N LEU A 33 -24.31 -9.04 6.48
CA LEU A 33 -23.89 -9.06 7.89
C LEU A 33 -25.08 -9.48 8.75
N ASP A 34 -24.80 -10.07 9.91
CA ASP A 34 -25.84 -10.27 10.92
C ASP A 34 -26.24 -8.93 11.57
N GLU A 35 -27.44 -8.90 12.15
CA GLU A 35 -28.01 -7.68 12.73
C GLU A 35 -27.18 -7.14 13.90
N GLY A 36 -26.57 -8.03 14.70
CA GLY A 36 -25.71 -7.63 15.82
C GLY A 36 -24.44 -6.93 15.35
N MET A 37 -23.82 -7.42 14.27
CA MET A 37 -22.67 -6.77 13.63
C MET A 37 -23.01 -5.39 13.08
N ILE A 38 -24.16 -5.25 12.43
CA ILE A 38 -24.62 -3.97 11.89
C ILE A 38 -24.80 -2.96 13.03
N GLU A 39 -25.37 -3.40 14.16
CA GLU A 39 -25.55 -2.54 15.33
C GLU A 39 -24.20 -2.16 15.96
N ALA A 40 -23.30 -3.12 16.16
CA ALA A 40 -21.96 -2.85 16.68
C ALA A 40 -21.17 -1.84 15.82
N LEU A 41 -21.30 -1.92 14.48
CA LEU A 41 -20.71 -0.95 13.56
C LEU A 41 -21.31 0.46 13.73
N ARG A 42 -22.61 0.56 14.00
CA ARG A 42 -23.30 1.83 14.23
C ARG A 42 -22.91 2.44 15.58
N GLU A 43 -22.86 1.63 16.63
CA GLU A 43 -22.50 2.06 17.99
C GLU A 43 -21.04 2.55 18.05
N ASN A 44 -20.13 1.87 17.35
CA ASN A 44 -18.71 2.20 17.35
C ASN A 44 -18.29 3.17 16.24
N ARG A 45 -19.25 3.75 15.51
CA ARG A 45 -19.00 4.53 14.29
C ARG A 45 -17.97 5.64 14.49
N THR A 46 -18.12 6.45 15.54
CA THR A 46 -17.27 7.60 15.85
C THR A 46 -15.86 7.21 16.29
N VAL A 47 -15.73 6.03 16.92
CA VAL A 47 -14.44 5.46 17.30
C VAL A 47 -13.70 4.92 16.07
N LEU A 48 -14.42 4.34 15.12
CA LEU A 48 -13.84 3.80 13.89
C LEU A 48 -13.53 4.87 12.85
N TYR A 49 -14.23 6.00 12.88
CA TYR A 49 -14.08 7.13 11.96
C TYR A 49 -14.75 8.39 12.50
N ASP A 50 -14.03 9.52 12.47
CA ASP A 50 -14.56 10.81 12.88
C ASP A 50 -14.71 11.71 11.65
N GLU A 51 -15.95 12.08 11.33
CA GLU A 51 -16.30 12.91 10.16
C GLU A 51 -15.99 14.40 10.39
N GLU A 52 -15.95 14.88 11.64
CA GLU A 52 -15.74 16.30 11.93
C GLU A 52 -14.28 16.72 11.69
N ASP A 53 -13.35 15.76 11.75
CA ASP A 53 -11.92 16.00 11.67
C ASP A 53 -11.35 15.99 10.25
N ASP A 54 -12.05 15.44 9.26
CA ASP A 54 -11.62 15.45 7.84
C ASP A 54 -11.81 16.83 7.17
N ASN A 55 -12.63 17.71 7.75
CA ASN A 55 -13.00 19.01 7.16
C ASN A 55 -12.38 20.24 7.86
N ASN A 56 -11.49 20.07 8.85
CA ASN A 56 -11.16 21.17 9.77
C ASN A 56 -9.67 21.29 10.14
N THR A 57 -9.32 22.43 10.73
CA THR A 57 -8.00 22.83 11.28
C THR A 57 -7.41 21.84 12.31
N ARG A 58 -8.17 20.80 12.71
CA ARG A 58 -7.81 19.75 13.67
C ARG A 58 -7.38 18.42 13.04
N ALA A 59 -7.41 18.30 11.70
CA ALA A 59 -7.03 17.07 10.99
C ALA A 59 -5.63 16.54 11.37
N ALA A 60 -4.69 17.45 11.63
CA ALA A 60 -3.33 17.09 12.06
C ALA A 60 -3.29 16.46 13.46
N ASP A 61 -4.06 17.00 14.41
CA ASP A 61 -4.16 16.47 15.77
C ASP A 61 -4.86 15.11 15.77
N TYR A 62 -5.92 14.96 15.00
CA TYR A 62 -6.63 13.68 14.86
C TYR A 62 -5.80 12.60 14.18
N THR A 63 -5.04 12.97 13.16
CA THR A 63 -4.08 12.08 12.49
C THR A 63 -3.01 11.62 13.46
N LYS A 64 -2.47 12.55 14.27
CA LYS A 64 -1.49 12.23 15.30
C LYS A 64 -2.08 11.28 16.34
N ARG A 65 -3.28 11.57 16.86
CA ARG A 65 -3.99 10.72 17.83
C ARG A 65 -4.24 9.32 17.26
N SER A 66 -4.80 9.23 16.05
CA SER A 66 -5.07 7.95 15.38
C SER A 66 -3.78 7.15 15.17
N TRP A 67 -2.68 7.82 14.85
CA TRP A 67 -1.37 7.18 14.76
C TRP A 67 -0.90 6.65 16.12
N GLU A 68 -0.99 7.45 17.20
CA GLU A 68 -0.62 7.05 18.56
C GLU A 68 -1.45 5.85 19.05
N GLU A 69 -2.76 5.88 18.80
CA GLU A 69 -3.68 4.78 19.14
C GLU A 69 -3.34 3.48 18.39
N ILE A 70 -3.16 3.55 17.07
CA ILE A 70 -2.81 2.39 16.24
C ILE A 70 -1.44 1.84 16.64
N ASN A 71 -0.47 2.71 16.87
CA ASN A 71 0.86 2.30 17.29
C ASN A 71 0.85 1.71 18.71
N ALA A 72 0.02 2.22 19.62
CA ALA A 72 -0.14 1.63 20.95
C ALA A 72 -0.84 0.27 20.89
N LEU A 73 -1.88 0.14 20.05
CA LEU A 73 -2.60 -1.12 19.82
C LEU A 73 -1.70 -2.22 19.22
N LEU A 74 -0.82 -1.85 18.28
CA LEU A 74 0.02 -2.80 17.53
C LEU A 74 1.44 -2.95 18.07
N GLY A 75 1.93 -1.99 18.86
CA GLY A 75 3.33 -1.86 19.24
C GLY A 75 3.64 -2.08 20.73
N ALA A 76 2.65 -2.39 21.58
CA ALA A 76 2.90 -2.63 23.00
C ALA A 76 3.27 -4.11 23.29
N PRO A 77 4.55 -4.44 23.60
CA PRO A 77 4.89 -5.67 24.28
C PRO A 77 4.40 -5.58 25.74
N HIS A 78 3.12 -5.85 25.99
CA HIS A 78 2.53 -6.21 27.30
C HIS A 78 2.98 -5.37 28.53
N GLY A 79 3.28 -4.07 28.39
CA GLY A 79 3.88 -3.32 29.51
C GLY A 79 4.00 -1.80 29.43
N GLY A 80 3.35 -1.13 28.47
CA GLY A 80 3.32 0.33 28.38
C GLY A 80 1.88 0.83 28.40
N THR A 81 1.63 1.89 29.17
CA THR A 81 0.35 2.63 29.38
C THR A 81 -0.75 2.32 28.37
N ASN A 82 -1.88 1.81 28.90
CA ASN A 82 -3.08 1.37 28.17
C ASN A 82 -3.30 2.16 26.87
N PRO A 83 -3.28 1.49 25.68
CA PRO A 83 -3.89 2.10 24.50
C PRO A 83 -5.32 2.52 24.86
N ASP A 84 -5.79 3.64 24.30
CA ASP A 84 -7.15 4.13 24.48
C ASP A 84 -8.14 2.95 24.46
N HIS A 85 -8.81 2.71 25.60
CA HIS A 85 -9.70 1.57 25.80
C HIS A 85 -10.79 1.50 24.73
N GLU A 86 -11.15 2.65 24.14
CA GLU A 86 -12.26 2.80 23.21
C GLU A 86 -12.03 2.06 21.89
N LEU A 87 -10.90 2.28 21.20
CA LEU A 87 -10.64 1.60 19.92
C LEU A 87 -10.48 0.08 20.11
N SER A 88 -9.78 -0.35 21.16
CA SER A 88 -9.62 -1.78 21.43
C SER A 88 -10.96 -2.44 21.80
N ALA A 89 -11.80 -1.78 22.62
CA ALA A 89 -13.13 -2.27 22.97
C ALA A 89 -14.02 -2.35 21.72
N ALA A 90 -14.06 -1.29 20.90
CA ALA A 90 -14.79 -1.27 19.64
C ALA A 90 -14.41 -2.46 18.76
N LEU A 91 -13.11 -2.71 18.56
CA LEU A 91 -12.63 -3.82 17.72
C LEU A 91 -13.01 -5.21 18.26
N GLN A 92 -13.11 -5.38 19.59
CA GLN A 92 -13.52 -6.65 20.21
C GLN A 92 -15.00 -6.97 19.94
N GLU A 93 -15.85 -5.96 19.80
CA GLU A 93 -17.28 -6.12 19.52
C GLU A 93 -17.55 -6.50 18.05
N LEU A 94 -16.69 -6.07 17.13
CA LEU A 94 -16.91 -6.18 15.68
C LEU A 94 -16.70 -7.57 15.05
N SER A 95 -16.61 -8.65 15.82
CA SER A 95 -16.41 -10.05 15.35
C SER A 95 -15.71 -10.19 13.98
N LEU A 96 -14.53 -9.57 13.85
CA LEU A 96 -13.83 -9.31 12.57
C LEU A 96 -13.54 -10.57 11.73
N ARG A 97 -13.56 -11.73 12.39
CA ARG A 97 -13.40 -13.05 11.81
C ARG A 97 -14.46 -13.38 10.76
N ASP A 98 -15.66 -12.85 10.90
CA ASP A 98 -16.84 -13.22 10.11
C ASP A 98 -17.19 -12.18 9.04
N TRP A 99 -16.35 -11.15 8.90
CA TRP A 99 -16.54 -10.10 7.89
C TRP A 99 -16.43 -10.67 6.46
N PRO A 100 -17.39 -10.34 5.58
CA PRO A 100 -17.36 -10.79 4.20
C PRO A 100 -16.28 -10.04 3.42
N HIS A 101 -15.71 -10.71 2.42
CA HIS A 101 -14.73 -10.08 1.51
C HIS A 101 -15.31 -8.88 0.74
N THR A 102 -16.63 -8.76 0.63
CA THR A 102 -17.32 -7.65 -0.04
C THR A 102 -17.30 -6.34 0.77
N MET A 103 -16.78 -6.35 2.01
CA MET A 103 -16.69 -5.15 2.85
C MET A 103 -15.76 -4.08 2.24
N SER A 104 -14.75 -4.47 1.47
CA SER A 104 -13.82 -3.52 0.86
C SER A 104 -13.26 -4.04 -0.45
N ALA A 105 -12.74 -3.16 -1.30
CA ALA A 105 -12.07 -3.56 -2.54
C ALA A 105 -10.81 -4.39 -2.25
N GLU A 106 -10.13 -4.10 -1.15
CA GLU A 106 -8.90 -4.75 -0.69
C GLU A 106 -9.14 -6.20 -0.25
N LEU A 107 -10.19 -6.43 0.56
CA LEU A 107 -10.59 -7.77 0.99
C LEU A 107 -11.11 -8.59 -0.20
N ASN A 108 -11.87 -7.96 -1.09
CA ASN A 108 -12.39 -8.60 -2.29
C ASN A 108 -11.25 -9.03 -3.24
N SER A 109 -10.23 -8.18 -3.46
CA SER A 109 -9.11 -8.50 -4.34
C SER A 109 -8.25 -9.65 -3.81
N LEU A 110 -8.08 -9.74 -2.49
CA LEU A 110 -7.37 -10.84 -1.85
C LEU A 110 -8.18 -12.14 -1.94
N ALA A 111 -9.47 -12.10 -1.61
CA ALA A 111 -10.38 -13.24 -1.70
C ALA A 111 -10.47 -13.80 -3.13
N ALA A 112 -10.61 -12.91 -4.12
CA ALA A 112 -10.59 -13.23 -5.54
C ALA A 112 -9.29 -13.92 -5.98
N TYR A 113 -8.13 -13.45 -5.50
CA TYR A 113 -6.86 -14.09 -5.80
C TYR A 113 -6.82 -15.55 -5.31
N TYR A 114 -7.28 -15.78 -4.08
CA TYR A 114 -7.33 -17.13 -3.51
C TYR A 114 -8.49 -17.98 -4.04
N ARG A 115 -9.37 -17.41 -4.87
CA ARG A 115 -10.63 -18.03 -5.31
C ARG A 115 -11.45 -18.53 -4.12
N SER A 116 -11.55 -17.67 -3.10
CA SER A 116 -12.14 -17.96 -1.81
C SER A 116 -13.16 -16.88 -1.46
N THR A 117 -14.16 -17.21 -0.65
CA THR A 117 -15.05 -16.22 -0.04
C THR A 117 -14.47 -15.63 1.25
N SER A 118 -13.40 -16.23 1.79
CA SER A 118 -12.70 -15.72 2.95
C SER A 118 -11.59 -14.75 2.52
N PRO A 119 -11.58 -13.50 3.05
CA PRO A 119 -10.53 -12.54 2.75
C PRO A 119 -9.29 -12.73 3.63
N ARG A 120 -9.08 -13.91 4.21
CA ARG A 120 -7.98 -14.15 5.15
C ARG A 120 -6.66 -14.39 4.42
N LEU A 121 -5.61 -13.74 4.91
CA LEU A 121 -4.24 -13.94 4.48
C LEU A 121 -3.74 -15.32 4.94
N ARG A 122 -3.17 -16.08 4.01
CA ARG A 122 -2.53 -17.37 4.31
C ARG A 122 -1.31 -17.17 5.22
N LYS A 123 -0.93 -18.20 5.99
CA LYS A 123 0.13 -18.08 7.01
C LYS A 123 1.53 -17.94 6.40
N GLU A 124 1.69 -18.35 5.15
CA GLU A 124 2.94 -18.28 4.39
C GLU A 124 3.11 -16.96 3.62
N ASP A 125 2.02 -16.22 3.41
CA ASP A 125 1.98 -15.02 2.58
C ASP A 125 2.12 -13.75 3.45
N THR A 126 2.45 -12.63 2.81
CA THR A 126 2.48 -11.31 3.45
C THR A 126 1.58 -10.37 2.68
N ALA A 127 0.83 -9.53 3.37
CA ALA A 127 0.15 -8.40 2.75
C ALA A 127 0.79 -7.10 3.23
N VAL A 128 1.03 -6.17 2.31
CA VAL A 128 1.47 -4.81 2.58
C VAL A 128 0.33 -3.89 2.15
N LEU A 129 -0.39 -3.36 3.14
CA LEU A 129 -1.43 -2.36 2.97
C LEU A 129 -0.76 -0.98 2.91
N ILE A 130 -0.68 -0.41 1.72
CA ILE A 130 -0.12 0.91 1.46
C ILE A 130 -1.22 1.94 1.68
N THR A 131 -1.04 2.83 2.64
CA THR A 131 -2.08 3.77 3.08
C THR A 131 -1.61 5.21 3.15
N SER A 132 -2.55 6.16 3.06
CA SER A 132 -2.29 7.56 3.33
C SER A 132 -1.96 7.79 4.80
N ASP A 133 -1.28 8.90 5.07
CA ASP A 133 -1.07 9.42 6.41
C ASP A 133 -2.27 10.25 6.93
N THR A 134 -3.48 9.99 6.42
CA THR A 134 -4.71 10.52 7.03
C THR A 134 -5.23 9.56 8.09
N ALA A 135 -5.89 10.07 9.13
CA ALA A 135 -6.53 9.23 10.15
C ALA A 135 -7.49 8.19 9.54
N ALA A 136 -8.34 8.63 8.60
CA ALA A 136 -9.27 7.77 7.87
C ALA A 136 -8.56 6.62 7.15
N GLY A 137 -7.47 6.93 6.41
CA GLY A 137 -6.69 5.93 5.70
C GLY A 137 -6.04 4.92 6.65
N LEU A 138 -5.51 5.40 7.79
CA LEU A 138 -4.90 4.54 8.80
C LEU A 138 -5.93 3.60 9.46
N ARG A 139 -7.10 4.12 9.88
CA ARG A 139 -8.16 3.30 10.49
C ARG A 139 -8.74 2.28 9.49
N ALA A 140 -9.00 2.70 8.26
CA ALA A 140 -9.45 1.79 7.20
C ALA A 140 -8.44 0.65 6.96
N SER A 141 -7.14 0.96 6.99
CA SER A 141 -6.07 -0.03 6.80
C SER A 141 -5.96 -0.99 7.97
N LEU A 142 -6.07 -0.48 9.20
CA LEU A 142 -6.09 -1.32 10.40
C LEU A 142 -7.26 -2.31 10.34
N LEU A 143 -8.47 -1.84 10.02
CA LEU A 143 -9.65 -2.72 9.91
C LEU A 143 -9.46 -3.79 8.83
N ASN A 144 -9.00 -3.41 7.64
CA ASN A 144 -8.66 -4.37 6.59
C ASN A 144 -7.61 -5.40 7.08
N ALA A 145 -6.56 -4.95 7.77
CA ALA A 145 -5.52 -5.83 8.30
C ALA A 145 -6.05 -6.82 9.34
N LEU A 146 -6.89 -6.36 10.26
CA LEU A 146 -7.50 -7.21 11.28
C LEU A 146 -8.47 -8.21 10.65
N VAL A 147 -9.27 -7.83 9.65
CA VAL A 147 -10.12 -8.79 8.93
C VAL A 147 -9.28 -9.83 8.18
N MET A 148 -8.21 -9.41 7.50
CA MET A 148 -7.28 -10.32 6.81
C MET A 148 -6.58 -11.30 7.76
N THR A 149 -6.38 -10.92 9.02
CA THR A 149 -5.77 -11.78 10.05
C THR A 149 -6.81 -12.54 10.89
N GLY A 150 -8.10 -12.21 10.75
CA GLY A 150 -9.20 -12.78 11.55
C GLY A 150 -9.27 -12.23 12.97
N GLY A 151 -8.83 -11.00 13.18
CA GLY A 151 -8.78 -10.29 14.46
C GLY A 151 -7.47 -10.47 15.24
N ASP A 152 -6.50 -11.18 14.67
CA ASP A 152 -5.21 -11.46 15.31
C ASP A 152 -4.25 -10.26 15.17
N THR A 153 -4.19 -9.44 16.22
CA THR A 153 -3.35 -8.23 16.27
C THR A 153 -1.85 -8.56 16.24
N GLU A 154 -1.41 -9.73 16.70
CA GLU A 154 0.00 -10.15 16.66
C GLU A 154 0.49 -10.37 15.23
N ARG A 155 -0.44 -10.61 14.30
CA ARG A 155 -0.17 -10.73 12.86
C ARG A 155 -0.29 -9.41 12.10
N VAL A 156 -0.47 -8.29 12.79
CA VAL A 156 -0.53 -6.95 12.17
C VAL A 156 0.66 -6.12 12.62
N ARG A 157 1.41 -5.58 11.67
CA ARG A 157 2.56 -4.71 11.92
C ARG A 157 2.34 -3.34 11.31
N TYR A 158 2.55 -2.28 12.07
CA TYR A 158 2.53 -0.91 11.55
C TYR A 158 3.96 -0.45 11.23
N LEU A 159 4.13 0.21 10.09
CA LEU A 159 5.37 0.87 9.68
C LEU A 159 5.08 2.30 9.26
N SER A 160 5.78 3.25 9.89
CA SER A 160 5.72 4.67 9.56
C SER A 160 6.62 5.07 8.40
N ASP A 161 7.48 4.17 7.95
CA ASP A 161 8.43 4.35 6.86
C ASP A 161 8.56 3.04 6.06
N THR A 162 9.45 3.04 5.07
CA THR A 162 9.65 1.90 4.16
C THR A 162 10.61 0.84 4.69
N SER A 163 10.97 0.84 5.98
CA SER A 163 11.89 -0.11 6.64
C SER A 163 11.35 -1.55 6.77
N LEU A 164 10.47 -1.96 5.86
CA LEU A 164 9.89 -3.29 5.80
C LEU A 164 10.98 -4.36 5.67
N ASP A 165 11.20 -5.09 6.77
CA ASP A 165 11.84 -6.39 6.75
C ASP A 165 10.77 -7.42 6.37
N VAL A 166 10.76 -7.79 5.10
CA VAL A 166 9.77 -8.74 4.58
C VAL A 166 9.99 -10.11 5.22
N ASP A 167 11.21 -10.56 5.50
CA ASP A 167 11.47 -11.88 6.06
C ASP A 167 10.78 -12.06 7.42
N GLN A 168 10.83 -11.02 8.25
CA GLN A 168 10.10 -10.98 9.53
C GLN A 168 8.57 -10.85 9.37
N ALA A 169 8.09 -10.40 8.21
CA ALA A 169 6.67 -10.14 7.97
C ALA A 169 5.88 -11.37 7.44
N ARG A 170 6.47 -12.57 7.45
CA ARG A 170 5.81 -13.78 6.93
C ARG A 170 4.54 -14.10 7.72
N GLY A 171 3.43 -14.30 7.03
CA GLY A 171 2.13 -14.54 7.65
C GLY A 171 1.49 -13.29 8.24
N MET A 172 2.11 -12.11 8.09
CA MET A 172 1.64 -10.85 8.65
C MET A 172 0.99 -9.96 7.60
N VAL A 173 0.11 -9.07 8.08
CA VAL A 173 -0.34 -7.90 7.35
C VAL A 173 0.42 -6.68 7.86
N VAL A 174 1.11 -6.00 6.97
CA VAL A 174 1.89 -4.80 7.27
C VAL A 174 1.12 -3.58 6.80
N VAL A 175 0.76 -2.69 7.72
CA VAL A 175 0.19 -1.37 7.41
C VAL A 175 1.34 -0.39 7.20
N LEU A 176 1.59 -0.04 5.95
CA LEU A 176 2.64 0.88 5.53
C LEU A 176 2.05 2.26 5.26
N ARG A 177 2.39 3.23 6.10
CA ARG A 177 1.99 4.64 5.91
C ARG A 177 2.90 5.33 4.91
N LEU A 178 2.32 5.97 3.90
CA LEU A 178 3.01 6.92 3.04
C LEU A 178 2.77 8.34 3.55
N THR A 179 3.83 8.97 4.05
CA THR A 179 3.78 10.35 4.55
C THR A 179 3.76 11.36 3.41
N GLY A 180 2.92 12.39 3.52
CA GLY A 180 2.74 13.43 2.51
C GLY A 180 1.54 13.23 1.58
N LEU A 181 0.61 12.32 1.94
CA LEU A 181 -0.65 12.11 1.21
C LEU A 181 -1.84 12.82 1.85
N ALA A 182 -1.76 13.12 3.14
CA ALA A 182 -2.64 14.03 3.85
C ALA A 182 -2.29 15.44 3.40
N THR A 183 -3.03 15.95 2.42
CA THR A 183 -2.77 17.25 1.81
C THR A 183 -3.04 18.39 2.80
N PRO A 184 -2.02 19.13 3.27
CA PRO A 184 -2.24 20.41 3.91
C PRO A 184 -2.32 21.47 2.80
N SER A 185 -3.36 22.29 2.79
CA SER A 185 -3.31 23.64 2.20
C SER A 185 -2.89 23.76 0.71
N GLY A 186 -3.79 23.45 -0.23
CA GLY A 186 -3.70 23.89 -1.63
C GLY A 186 -2.66 23.16 -2.52
N PRO A 187 -2.75 23.31 -3.85
CA PRO A 187 -1.99 22.49 -4.82
C PRO A 187 -0.47 22.72 -4.77
N ASP A 188 -0.02 23.92 -4.44
CA ASP A 188 1.41 24.30 -4.47
C ASP A 188 2.22 23.62 -3.35
N GLU A 189 1.61 23.37 -2.19
CA GLU A 189 2.22 22.62 -1.08
C GLU A 189 1.94 21.11 -1.22
N ALA A 190 0.79 20.74 -1.78
CA ALA A 190 0.37 19.36 -2.01
C ALA A 190 1.31 18.58 -2.93
N ALA A 191 1.65 19.16 -4.09
CA ALA A 191 2.37 18.43 -5.13
C ALA A 191 3.77 17.98 -4.69
N PRO A 192 4.61 18.83 -4.05
CA PRO A 192 5.90 18.39 -3.53
C PRO A 192 5.80 17.27 -2.49
N LEU A 193 4.83 17.36 -1.58
CA LEU A 193 4.58 16.33 -0.54
C LEU A 193 4.15 15.01 -1.16
N PHE A 194 3.20 15.05 -2.09
CA PHE A 194 2.74 13.89 -2.83
C PHE A 194 3.87 13.24 -3.65
N HIS A 195 4.67 14.03 -4.36
CA HIS A 195 5.83 13.51 -5.10
C HIS A 195 6.87 12.89 -4.17
N ASN A 196 7.09 13.45 -2.99
CA ASN A 196 7.97 12.85 -1.99
C ASN A 196 7.40 11.52 -1.47
N ALA A 197 6.10 11.45 -1.19
CA ALA A 197 5.42 10.20 -0.83
C ALA A 197 5.60 9.14 -1.92
N MET A 198 5.41 9.49 -3.19
CA MET A 198 5.62 8.58 -4.31
C MET A 198 7.09 8.15 -4.47
N ARG A 199 8.05 9.02 -4.15
CA ARG A 199 9.48 8.66 -4.13
C ARG A 199 9.76 7.56 -3.10
N THR A 200 9.09 7.56 -1.95
CA THR A 200 9.28 6.53 -0.93
C THR A 200 8.92 5.12 -1.44
N LEU A 201 7.99 4.99 -2.40
CA LEU A 201 7.68 3.71 -3.03
C LEU A 201 8.90 3.05 -3.69
N GLY A 202 9.89 3.83 -4.14
CA GLY A 202 11.16 3.29 -4.65
C GLY A 202 11.97 2.54 -3.58
N ALA A 203 12.00 3.08 -2.36
CA ALA A 203 12.66 2.42 -1.23
C ALA A 203 11.93 1.15 -0.79
N LEU A 204 10.59 1.14 -0.82
CA LEU A 204 9.80 -0.09 -0.66
C LEU A 204 10.17 -1.11 -1.74
N GLY A 205 10.22 -0.69 -3.01
CA GLY A 205 10.64 -1.53 -4.13
C GLY A 205 11.99 -2.18 -3.92
N ARG A 206 12.97 -1.41 -3.42
CA ARG A 206 14.30 -1.92 -3.07
C ARG A 206 14.24 -3.03 -2.03
N ASN A 207 13.49 -2.84 -0.94
CA ASN A 207 13.40 -3.84 0.11
C ASN A 207 12.72 -5.13 -0.38
N LEU A 208 11.67 -4.99 -1.20
CA LEU A 208 11.03 -6.13 -1.87
C LEU A 208 12.00 -6.85 -2.81
N TYR A 209 12.80 -6.13 -3.58
CA TYR A 209 13.81 -6.72 -4.46
C TYR A 209 14.85 -7.54 -3.68
N GLN A 210 15.37 -7.01 -2.57
CA GLN A 210 16.32 -7.75 -1.72
C GLN A 210 15.71 -9.03 -1.18
N THR A 211 14.42 -9.00 -0.81
CA THR A 211 13.68 -10.19 -0.37
C THR A 211 13.63 -11.27 -1.46
N ALA A 212 13.33 -10.89 -2.71
CA ALA A 212 13.28 -11.84 -3.82
C ALA A 212 14.65 -12.41 -4.22
N LYS A 213 15.76 -11.75 -3.83
CA LYS A 213 17.10 -12.31 -3.95
C LYS A 213 17.42 -13.31 -2.85
N ALA A 214 16.96 -13.04 -1.63
CA ALA A 214 17.23 -13.89 -0.47
C ALA A 214 16.44 -15.21 -0.54
N GLU A 215 15.18 -15.16 -1.00
CA GLU A 215 14.33 -16.35 -1.09
C GLU A 215 13.36 -16.31 -2.29
N PRO A 216 12.91 -17.48 -2.81
CA PRO A 216 11.91 -17.54 -3.86
C PRO A 216 10.60 -16.84 -3.48
N THR A 217 10.44 -15.62 -3.97
CA THR A 217 9.30 -14.75 -3.67
C THR A 217 8.61 -14.29 -4.96
N ARG A 218 7.28 -14.13 -4.91
CA ARG A 218 6.47 -13.50 -5.94
C ARG A 218 5.78 -12.27 -5.35
N PHE A 219 5.56 -11.27 -6.19
CA PHE A 219 4.86 -10.04 -5.83
C PHE A 219 3.59 -9.90 -6.65
N ARG A 220 2.50 -9.56 -5.98
CA ARG A 220 1.21 -9.28 -6.62
C ARG A 220 0.71 -7.91 -6.20
N PHE A 221 0.65 -7.00 -7.16
CA PHE A 221 0.02 -5.69 -7.01
C PHE A 221 -1.48 -5.80 -7.23
N HIS A 222 -2.26 -5.38 -6.23
CA HIS A 222 -3.71 -5.31 -6.29
C HIS A 222 -4.13 -3.85 -6.51
N LEU A 223 -4.60 -3.58 -7.72
CA LEU A 223 -4.96 -2.25 -8.23
C LEU A 223 -6.49 -2.08 -8.32
N SER A 224 -7.22 -2.69 -7.38
CA SER A 224 -8.71 -2.69 -7.38
C SER A 224 -9.30 -1.57 -6.52
N GLY A 225 -8.57 -1.14 -5.50
CA GLY A 225 -9.01 -0.15 -4.51
C GLY A 225 -7.91 0.88 -4.24
N GLY A 226 -8.08 1.64 -3.16
CA GLY A 226 -7.07 2.60 -2.72
C GLY A 226 -7.13 4.00 -3.31
N PHE A 227 -6.10 4.77 -2.96
CA PHE A 227 -5.94 6.16 -3.39
C PHE A 227 -5.67 6.22 -4.90
N LYS A 228 -6.68 6.57 -5.69
CA LYS A 228 -6.64 6.55 -7.18
C LYS A 228 -5.44 7.32 -7.76
N ALA A 229 -5.05 8.43 -7.13
CA ALA A 229 -3.90 9.23 -7.57
C ALA A 229 -2.56 8.49 -7.43
N ALA A 230 -2.44 7.51 -6.53
CA ALA A 230 -1.23 6.70 -6.36
C ALA A 230 -1.14 5.51 -7.33
N LEU A 231 -2.25 5.10 -7.96
CA LEU A 231 -2.28 3.92 -8.85
C LEU A 231 -1.25 3.99 -9.99
N PRO A 232 -1.07 5.11 -10.71
CA PRO A 232 -0.03 5.21 -11.74
C PRO A 232 1.37 4.94 -11.20
N TYR A 233 1.68 5.41 -9.99
CA TYR A 233 2.98 5.25 -9.35
C TYR A 233 3.23 3.81 -8.89
N LEU A 234 2.18 3.11 -8.47
CA LEU A 234 2.27 1.70 -8.10
C LEU A 234 2.38 0.79 -9.31
N LEU A 235 1.68 1.12 -10.40
CA LEU A 235 1.86 0.44 -11.68
C LEU A 235 3.31 0.59 -12.15
N ASN A 236 3.82 1.82 -12.10
CA ASN A 236 5.21 2.13 -12.39
C ASN A 236 6.18 1.34 -11.49
N LEU A 237 5.95 1.28 -10.17
CA LEU A 237 6.75 0.45 -9.26
C LEU A 237 6.69 -1.04 -9.66
N ALA A 238 5.52 -1.57 -10.00
CA ALA A 238 5.36 -2.95 -10.45
C ALA A 238 6.15 -3.23 -11.74
N GLU A 239 6.18 -2.29 -12.69
CA GLU A 239 6.98 -2.39 -13.92
C GLU A 239 8.49 -2.32 -13.65
N ALA A 240 8.93 -1.44 -12.76
CA ALA A 240 10.32 -1.38 -12.30
C ALA A 240 10.74 -2.69 -11.62
N MET A 241 9.93 -3.17 -10.67
CA MET A 241 10.17 -4.46 -10.01
C MET A 241 10.16 -5.61 -11.01
N ARG A 242 9.26 -5.62 -11.98
CA ARG A 242 9.23 -6.66 -13.02
C ARG A 242 10.48 -6.64 -13.90
N THR A 243 11.02 -5.45 -14.15
CA THR A 243 12.26 -5.26 -14.89
C THR A 243 13.45 -5.89 -14.14
N VAL A 244 13.57 -5.65 -12.82
CA VAL A 244 14.72 -6.14 -12.04
C VAL A 244 14.56 -7.56 -11.47
N CYS A 245 13.33 -8.00 -11.15
CA CYS A 245 13.03 -9.32 -10.59
C CYS A 245 12.66 -10.36 -11.67
N GLY A 246 12.28 -9.91 -12.87
CA GLY A 246 11.85 -10.75 -13.98
C GLY A 246 10.34 -10.95 -14.11
N ARG A 247 9.92 -11.28 -15.34
CA ARG A 247 8.51 -11.32 -15.78
C ARG A 247 7.60 -12.31 -15.03
N LYS A 248 8.17 -13.37 -14.44
CA LYS A 248 7.42 -14.42 -13.71
C LYS A 248 7.27 -14.11 -12.21
N VAL A 249 7.99 -13.11 -11.71
CA VAL A 249 8.05 -12.78 -10.28
C VAL A 249 7.02 -11.73 -9.89
N VAL A 250 6.72 -10.78 -10.80
CA VAL A 250 5.83 -9.65 -10.52
C VAL A 250 4.60 -9.68 -11.42
N SER A 251 3.42 -9.56 -10.82
CA SER A 251 2.16 -9.35 -11.52
C SER A 251 1.34 -8.22 -10.91
N ALA A 252 0.47 -7.62 -11.74
CA ALA A 252 -0.50 -6.62 -11.31
C ALA A 252 -1.89 -7.04 -11.77
N HIS A 253 -2.90 -6.83 -10.93
CA HIS A 253 -4.27 -7.22 -11.19
C HIS A 253 -5.25 -6.20 -10.64
N SER A 254 -6.39 -6.05 -11.31
CA SER A 254 -7.51 -5.24 -10.83
C SER A 254 -8.80 -6.06 -10.90
N LEU A 255 -9.73 -5.83 -9.98
CA LEU A 255 -11.08 -6.36 -10.06
C LEU A 255 -11.99 -5.33 -10.71
N HIS A 256 -12.77 -5.80 -11.67
CA HIS A 256 -13.86 -4.99 -12.20
C HIS A 256 -15.07 -5.11 -11.27
N GLU A 257 -15.71 -3.99 -10.94
CA GLU A 257 -16.85 -3.93 -10.01
C GLU A 257 -18.05 -4.78 -10.47
N SER A 258 -18.21 -4.98 -11.78
CA SER A 258 -19.25 -5.83 -12.36
C SER A 258 -18.85 -7.28 -12.65
N ALA A 259 -17.64 -7.71 -12.26
CA ALA A 259 -17.20 -9.08 -12.47
C ALA A 259 -17.98 -10.05 -11.56
N PHE A 260 -18.97 -10.74 -12.13
CA PHE A 260 -19.87 -11.67 -11.43
C PHE A 260 -19.15 -12.87 -10.80
N ASP A 261 -17.95 -13.21 -11.26
CA ASP A 261 -17.18 -14.39 -10.87
C ASP A 261 -15.93 -14.06 -10.04
N GLN A 262 -15.77 -12.81 -9.59
CA GLN A 262 -14.58 -12.35 -8.87
C GLN A 262 -13.28 -12.54 -9.66
N GLN A 263 -13.35 -12.60 -10.99
CA GLN A 263 -12.15 -12.79 -11.78
C GLN A 263 -11.29 -11.51 -11.79
N SER A 264 -10.10 -11.61 -11.20
CA SER A 264 -9.12 -10.53 -11.27
C SER A 264 -8.58 -10.40 -12.70
N LEU A 265 -8.71 -9.21 -13.29
CA LEU A 265 -8.16 -8.88 -14.59
C LEU A 265 -6.66 -8.63 -14.48
N PRO A 266 -5.80 -9.35 -15.21
CA PRO A 266 -4.37 -9.07 -15.25
C PRO A 266 -4.12 -7.73 -15.94
N ILE A 267 -3.36 -6.87 -15.28
CA ILE A 267 -2.91 -5.60 -15.86
C ILE A 267 -1.58 -5.87 -16.57
N PRO A 268 -1.45 -5.57 -17.87
CA PRO A 268 -0.20 -5.77 -18.59
C PRO A 268 0.88 -4.87 -17.99
N LEU A 269 1.97 -5.48 -17.54
CA LEU A 269 3.15 -4.78 -17.05
C LEU A 269 4.22 -4.76 -18.13
N ARG A 270 4.75 -3.58 -18.41
CA ARG A 270 5.95 -3.42 -19.24
C ARG A 270 7.17 -3.94 -18.47
N SER A 271 8.21 -4.27 -19.21
CA SER A 271 9.54 -4.56 -18.66
C SER A 271 10.52 -3.92 -19.61
N LEU A 272 11.42 -3.12 -19.05
CA LEU A 272 12.40 -2.42 -19.86
C LEU A 272 13.55 -3.38 -20.12
N ASP A 273 13.97 -3.47 -21.37
CA ASP A 273 15.20 -4.18 -21.72
C ASP A 273 16.37 -3.22 -21.50
N LEU A 274 16.69 -2.98 -20.22
CA LEU A 274 17.72 -2.02 -19.82
C LEU A 274 18.94 -2.75 -19.31
N ASP A 275 20.10 -2.29 -19.77
CA ASP A 275 21.33 -2.51 -19.05
C ASP A 275 21.26 -1.76 -17.71
N LEU A 276 20.94 -2.49 -16.64
CA LEU A 276 20.81 -1.95 -15.30
C LEU A 276 22.11 -1.28 -14.81
N ARG A 277 23.28 -1.67 -15.33
CA ARG A 277 24.57 -1.03 -14.98
C ARG A 277 24.62 0.36 -15.56
N ARG A 278 24.36 0.47 -16.86
CA ARG A 278 24.29 1.75 -17.57
C ARG A 278 23.22 2.65 -16.97
N LEU A 279 22.05 2.11 -16.66
CA LEU A 279 20.98 2.85 -16.00
C LEU A 279 21.41 3.37 -14.61
N ARG A 280 22.17 2.58 -13.83
CA ARG A 280 22.70 3.03 -12.53
C ARG A 280 23.64 4.22 -12.71
N GLU A 281 24.46 4.24 -13.75
CA GLU A 281 25.36 5.36 -14.06
C GLU A 281 24.58 6.58 -14.58
N ASP A 282 23.60 6.34 -15.45
CA ASP A 282 22.78 7.33 -16.14
C ASP A 282 21.72 7.99 -15.24
N LEU A 283 21.41 7.42 -14.06
CA LEU A 283 20.47 7.99 -13.09
C LEU A 283 21.14 8.86 -12.00
N VAL A 284 22.45 9.16 -12.12
CA VAL A 284 23.25 9.85 -11.08
C VAL A 284 23.64 11.27 -11.50
N GLY A 285 22.71 12.21 -11.27
CA GLY A 285 23.06 13.60 -10.98
C GLY A 285 22.94 13.85 -9.48
N ALA A 286 23.89 14.55 -8.86
CA ALA A 286 23.87 14.82 -7.41
C ALA A 286 22.61 15.60 -6.96
N ASP A 287 22.02 16.36 -7.87
CA ASP A 287 20.78 17.13 -7.68
C ASP A 287 19.55 16.48 -8.35
N GLY A 288 19.69 15.26 -8.91
CA GLY A 288 18.64 14.60 -9.68
C GLY A 288 18.37 15.20 -11.06
N THR A 289 19.23 16.12 -11.52
CA THR A 289 19.16 16.70 -12.87
C THR A 289 20.38 16.32 -13.71
N LEU A 290 20.19 16.27 -15.02
CA LEU A 290 21.22 15.97 -16.01
C LEU A 290 21.16 17.03 -17.13
N PRO A 291 22.28 17.29 -17.82
CA PRO A 291 22.29 18.25 -18.93
C PRO A 291 21.45 17.79 -20.13
N ALA A 292 21.26 16.47 -20.31
CA ALA A 292 20.44 15.88 -21.37
C ALA A 292 20.05 14.44 -21.00
N ILE A 293 19.09 13.85 -21.72
CA ILE A 293 18.72 12.43 -21.58
C ILE A 293 19.94 11.56 -21.93
N PRO A 294 20.38 10.66 -21.05
CA PRO A 294 21.49 9.76 -21.33
C PRO A 294 21.25 8.92 -22.58
N GLY A 295 22.27 8.82 -23.43
CA GLY A 295 22.17 8.16 -24.73
C GLY A 295 21.29 8.87 -25.77
N GLY A 296 20.64 9.99 -25.43
CA GLY A 296 19.80 10.76 -26.34
C GLY A 296 18.52 10.04 -26.78
N ASP A 297 18.07 9.01 -26.05
CA ASP A 297 16.88 8.24 -26.42
C ASP A 297 15.60 9.04 -26.08
N PRO A 298 14.86 9.54 -27.09
CA PRO A 298 13.67 10.34 -26.86
C PRO A 298 12.52 9.55 -26.20
N THR A 299 12.56 8.21 -26.22
CA THR A 299 11.53 7.37 -25.59
C THR A 299 11.58 7.41 -24.06
N LEU A 300 12.71 7.86 -23.49
CA LEU A 300 12.86 8.03 -22.05
C LEU A 300 12.29 9.37 -21.54
N ASN A 301 11.99 10.33 -22.45
CA ASN A 301 11.34 11.59 -22.11
C ASN A 301 9.86 11.37 -21.77
N GLY A 302 9.38 11.98 -20.69
CA GLY A 302 8.06 11.74 -20.09
C GLY A 302 7.93 10.39 -19.39
N PHE A 303 8.91 9.50 -19.54
CA PHE A 303 8.93 8.19 -18.90
C PHE A 303 9.87 8.18 -17.69
N LEU A 304 11.20 8.22 -17.91
CA LEU A 304 12.20 8.31 -16.84
C LEU A 304 12.62 9.75 -16.54
N TYR A 305 12.62 10.59 -17.57
CA TYR A 305 13.10 11.97 -17.50
C TYR A 305 12.00 12.96 -17.93
N GLU A 306 12.07 14.19 -17.46
CA GLU A 306 11.26 15.32 -17.91
C GLU A 306 12.13 16.56 -18.10
N GLU A 307 11.79 17.41 -19.06
CA GLU A 307 12.50 18.67 -19.28
C GLU A 307 12.13 19.70 -18.22
N THR A 308 13.16 20.34 -17.66
CA THR A 308 13.03 21.44 -16.71
C THR A 308 12.92 22.77 -17.46
N PRO A 309 12.35 23.83 -16.83
CA PRO A 309 12.30 25.16 -17.44
C PRO A 309 13.68 25.74 -17.80
N GLN A 310 14.75 25.24 -17.19
CA GLN A 310 16.14 25.67 -17.43
C GLN A 310 16.83 24.88 -18.56
N GLY A 311 16.11 24.04 -19.30
CA GLY A 311 16.66 23.24 -20.40
C GLY A 311 17.52 22.05 -19.97
N LYS A 312 17.54 21.73 -18.67
CA LYS A 312 18.07 20.46 -18.14
C LYS A 312 16.98 19.40 -18.15
N VAL A 313 17.33 18.15 -17.91
CA VAL A 313 16.36 17.07 -17.64
C VAL A 313 16.41 16.65 -16.19
N ALA A 314 15.25 16.40 -15.58
CA ALA A 314 15.11 15.87 -14.22
C ALA A 314 14.49 14.47 -14.28
N LEU A 315 14.66 13.67 -13.23
CA LEU A 315 13.95 12.40 -13.14
C LEU A 315 12.46 12.64 -12.86
N THR A 316 11.59 11.94 -13.59
CA THR A 316 10.19 11.79 -13.19
C THR A 316 10.13 11.09 -11.83
N PRO A 317 8.99 11.10 -11.12
CA PRO A 317 8.84 10.30 -9.91
C PRO A 317 9.09 8.80 -10.15
N PHE A 318 8.75 8.30 -11.34
CA PHE A 318 9.08 6.92 -11.72
C PHE A 318 10.57 6.72 -11.90
N GLY A 319 11.26 7.61 -12.64
CA GLY A 319 12.71 7.56 -12.79
C GLY A 319 13.43 7.63 -11.44
N THR A 320 12.90 8.43 -10.50
CA THR A 320 13.39 8.51 -9.13
C THR A 320 13.19 7.19 -8.38
N ALA A 321 12.00 6.58 -8.44
CA ALA A 321 11.74 5.30 -7.79
C ALA A 321 12.61 4.18 -8.37
N LEU A 322 12.80 4.15 -9.70
CA LEU A 322 13.68 3.21 -10.38
C LEU A 322 15.14 3.41 -9.94
N ARG A 323 15.59 4.66 -9.80
CA ARG A 323 16.92 4.97 -9.25
C ARG A 323 17.12 4.38 -7.87
N GLU A 324 16.17 4.58 -6.96
CA GLU A 324 16.25 4.04 -5.59
C GLU A 324 16.30 2.50 -5.58
N LEU A 325 15.63 1.86 -6.53
CA LEU A 325 15.64 0.40 -6.72
C LEU A 325 16.99 -0.11 -7.23
N VAL A 326 17.62 0.58 -8.19
CA VAL A 326 18.84 0.09 -8.87
C VAL A 326 20.15 0.51 -8.20
N ARG A 327 20.13 1.51 -7.30
CA ARG A 327 21.32 2.10 -6.66
C ARG A 327 22.22 1.08 -5.96
N GLU A 328 21.65 0.01 -5.41
CA GLU A 328 22.35 -0.99 -4.59
C GLU A 328 22.33 -2.39 -5.20
N ILE A 329 21.96 -2.53 -6.48
CA ILE A 329 22.08 -3.79 -7.19
C ILE A 329 23.59 -4.05 -7.40
N PRO A 330 24.17 -5.12 -6.79
CA PRO A 330 25.57 -5.47 -7.00
C PRO A 330 25.82 -5.72 -8.49
N GLU A 331 27.00 -5.36 -8.98
CA GLU A 331 27.39 -5.74 -10.33
C GLU A 331 27.33 -7.27 -10.45
N PRO A 332 26.77 -7.83 -11.53
CA PRO A 332 26.91 -9.25 -11.81
C PRO A 332 28.40 -9.57 -11.85
N GLU A 333 28.85 -10.55 -11.05
CA GLU A 333 30.21 -11.09 -11.16
C GLU A 333 30.46 -11.48 -12.62
N ALA A 334 31.56 -10.98 -13.17
CA ALA A 334 31.94 -11.10 -14.58
C ALA A 334 32.30 -12.53 -14.98
#